data_AF-Q22BT4-F1
#
_entry.id   AF-Q22BT4-F1
#
_cell.length_a   1.000
_cell.length_b   1.000
_cell.length_c   1.000
_cell.angle_alpha   90.00
_cell.angle_beta   90.00
_cell.angle_gamma   90.00
#
_symmetry.space_group_name_H-M   'P 1'
#
loop_
_entity.id
_entity.type
_entity.pdbx_description
1 polymer ?
#
loop_
_entity_poly.entity_id
_entity_poly.type
_entity_poly.pdbx_seq_one_letter_code
_entity_poly.pdbx_strand_id
1 'polypeptide(L)'
;MNNPPQGYDKRRFQNCTSEDFDCNICTEVAKLPKQCQKCKKCFCGQCIDDWLKKSNQCPLRCERQHINNTFADKNLQKQYQNLNLKCVYCSQVFSIKIIEEHERECSLPKCQNFINCNNRIDANSGNSQLTKIDICSPECQFFLNILNHSSNQRNLYKEISNFMQRYYPNIDGNNGQIQSQQLAATKVTMPQPSLQNPFNMVFGSYNLTWDPNYIGSQIQIKNENFVLLKEQAYIFRSALTKQSFSQGIHYWEIEPDEKSENEMKIGVSLKNNFDFNTAFCDHQFGYAYYGIGQLRSGNNAQGQSYGMKFKSQGVLGVHLNMNLGTLSFALNGQFFGIAFSDNKLKQGPIYPAVAMLHCAGCKITYKSNIPPYFPK
;
A
#
# COMPACT_ATOMS: atom_id res chain seq x y z
N MET A 1 -4.58 43.88 -0.06
CA MET A 1 -5.53 42.87 -0.59
C MET A 1 -4.71 41.91 -1.45
N ASN A 2 -4.17 40.86 -0.85
CA ASN A 2 -3.34 39.90 -1.57
C ASN A 2 -4.28 38.91 -2.25
N ASN A 3 -4.47 39.07 -3.56
CA ASN A 3 -5.06 38.01 -4.36
C ASN A 3 -4.22 36.74 -4.17
N PRO A 4 -4.85 35.55 -4.04
CA PRO A 4 -4.11 34.30 -3.95
C PRO A 4 -3.17 34.16 -5.15
N PRO A 5 -1.99 33.54 -4.98
CA PRO A 5 -1.07 33.33 -6.09
C PRO A 5 -1.78 32.56 -7.19
N GLN A 6 -1.87 33.16 -8.38
CA GLN A 6 -2.55 32.55 -9.52
C GLN A 6 -1.64 31.59 -10.31
N GLY A 7 -0.33 31.58 -10.02
CA GLY A 7 0.64 30.62 -10.53
C GLY A 7 0.80 29.38 -9.65
N TYR A 8 1.63 28.43 -10.09
CA TYR A 8 2.01 27.27 -9.29
C TYR A 8 3.17 27.62 -8.34
N ASP A 9 3.05 27.23 -7.06
CA ASP A 9 4.12 27.37 -6.07
C ASP A 9 5.42 26.70 -6.56
N LYS A 10 6.48 27.50 -6.73
CA LYS A 10 7.80 27.06 -7.18
C LYS A 10 8.36 25.87 -6.41
N ARG A 11 8.10 25.78 -5.10
CA ARG A 11 8.63 24.72 -4.23
C ARG A 11 8.08 23.34 -4.56
N ARG A 12 7.00 23.28 -5.36
CA ARG A 12 6.39 22.03 -5.79
C ARG A 12 7.15 21.37 -6.93
N PHE A 13 7.95 22.11 -7.69
CA PHE A 13 8.62 21.60 -8.88
C PHE A 13 9.88 20.81 -8.54
N GLN A 14 10.11 19.71 -9.27
CA GLN A 14 11.33 18.90 -9.14
C GLN A 14 12.41 19.27 -10.16
N ASN A 15 12.00 19.79 -11.32
CA ASN A 15 12.88 20.03 -12.47
C ASN A 15 12.70 21.43 -13.07
N CYS A 16 12.19 22.40 -12.30
CA CYS A 16 12.08 23.79 -12.72
C CYS A 16 13.25 24.61 -12.16
N THR A 17 14.30 24.81 -12.95
CA THR A 17 15.48 25.61 -12.58
C THR A 17 15.58 26.93 -13.34
N SER A 18 14.74 27.14 -14.35
CA SER A 18 14.71 28.37 -15.15
C SER A 18 13.63 29.32 -14.66
N GLU A 19 13.95 30.62 -14.65
CA GLU A 19 13.00 31.72 -14.41
C GLU A 19 12.17 32.07 -15.66
N ASP A 20 12.44 31.44 -16.81
CA ASP A 20 11.74 31.70 -18.08
C ASP A 20 10.24 31.42 -18.00
N PHE A 21 9.83 30.55 -17.07
CA PHE A 21 8.44 30.17 -16.84
C PHE A 21 7.75 31.02 -15.78
N ASP A 22 8.47 31.94 -15.12
CA ASP A 22 7.93 32.72 -14.03
C ASP A 22 7.01 33.83 -14.53
N CYS A 23 5.87 33.96 -13.87
CA CYS A 23 4.95 35.03 -14.10
C CYS A 23 5.55 36.35 -13.62
N ASN A 24 5.68 37.33 -14.52
CA ASN A 24 6.22 38.66 -14.20
C ASN A 24 5.23 39.55 -13.42
N ILE A 25 4.10 38.99 -12.95
CA ILE A 25 3.11 39.67 -12.10
C ILE A 25 3.05 39.02 -10.72
N CYS A 26 2.86 37.69 -10.65
CA CYS A 26 2.70 36.97 -9.38
C CYS A 26 3.96 36.22 -8.91
N THR A 27 5.07 36.30 -9.65
CA THR A 27 6.40 35.75 -9.36
C THR A 27 6.50 34.22 -9.17
N GLU A 28 5.37 33.52 -9.23
CA GLU A 28 5.26 32.05 -9.27
C GLU A 28 5.38 31.50 -10.70
N VAL A 29 5.55 30.17 -10.83
CA VAL A 29 5.58 29.50 -12.14
C VAL A 29 4.23 29.69 -12.82
N ALA A 30 4.25 30.16 -14.06
CA ALA A 30 3.05 30.61 -14.75
C ALA A 30 2.05 29.46 -14.97
N LYS A 31 0.79 29.66 -14.54
CA LYS A 31 -0.35 28.78 -14.84
C LYS A 31 -1.05 29.26 -16.11
N LEU A 32 -1.32 28.34 -17.04
CA LEU A 32 -1.83 28.65 -18.39
C LEU A 32 -1.04 29.81 -19.02
N PRO A 33 0.27 29.62 -19.28
CA PRO A 33 1.19 30.71 -19.56
C PRO A 33 0.82 31.46 -20.83
N LYS A 34 0.92 32.79 -20.77
CA LYS A 34 0.90 33.67 -21.94
C LYS A 34 2.23 34.41 -22.03
N GLN A 35 2.75 34.58 -23.24
CA GLN A 35 4.02 35.27 -23.48
C GLN A 35 3.81 36.52 -24.34
N CYS A 36 4.45 37.62 -23.96
CA CYS A 36 4.55 38.77 -24.85
C CYS A 36 5.61 38.50 -25.93
N GLN A 37 5.23 38.47 -27.19
CA GLN A 37 6.13 38.19 -28.32
C GLN A 37 7.15 39.31 -28.58
N LYS A 38 6.90 40.53 -28.07
CA LYS A 38 7.80 41.68 -28.15
C LYS A 38 8.85 41.67 -27.04
N CYS A 39 8.45 41.65 -25.77
CA CYS A 39 9.40 41.68 -24.64
C CYS A 39 9.80 40.30 -24.10
N LYS A 40 9.26 39.22 -24.65
CA LYS A 40 9.52 37.80 -24.30
C LYS A 40 9.18 37.39 -22.86
N LYS A 41 8.56 38.27 -22.06
CA LYS A 41 8.14 37.96 -20.68
C LYS A 41 6.93 37.04 -20.62
N CYS A 42 6.95 36.15 -19.62
CA CYS A 42 5.92 35.16 -19.31
C CYS A 42 4.98 35.67 -18.22
N PHE A 43 3.70 35.31 -18.31
CA PHE A 43 2.65 35.66 -17.37
C PHE A 43 1.68 34.48 -17.19
N CYS A 44 1.10 34.30 -16.00
CA CYS A 44 -0.09 33.47 -15.85
C CYS A 44 -1.21 34.06 -16.71
N GLY A 45 -2.03 33.20 -17.33
CA GLY A 45 -3.14 33.64 -18.17
C GLY A 45 -4.08 34.61 -17.46
N GLN A 46 -4.51 34.25 -16.24
CA GLN A 46 -5.41 35.10 -15.46
C GLN A 46 -4.75 36.42 -15.02
N CYS A 47 -3.46 36.41 -14.63
CA CYS A 47 -2.76 37.62 -14.20
C CYS A 47 -2.68 38.67 -15.31
N ILE A 48 -2.31 38.25 -16.53
CA ILE A 48 -2.22 39.18 -17.65
C ILE A 48 -3.60 39.59 -18.14
N ASP A 49 -4.60 38.71 -18.10
CA ASP A 49 -5.97 39.05 -18.49
C ASP A 49 -6.59 40.08 -17.55
N ASP A 50 -6.40 39.94 -16.24
CA ASP A 50 -6.85 40.91 -15.24
C ASP A 50 -6.11 42.24 -15.34
N TRP A 51 -4.81 42.22 -15.64
CA TRP A 51 -4.05 43.42 -15.94
C TRP A 51 -4.60 44.15 -17.18
N LEU A 52 -4.86 43.39 -18.25
CA LEU A 52 -5.32 43.93 -19.52
C LEU A 52 -6.77 44.47 -19.50
N LYS A 53 -7.54 44.15 -18.45
CA LYS A 53 -8.84 44.81 -18.19
C LYS A 53 -8.66 46.28 -17.75
N LYS A 54 -7.53 46.60 -17.13
CA LYS A 54 -7.21 47.95 -16.59
C LYS A 54 -6.27 48.75 -17.48
N SER A 55 -5.47 48.07 -18.29
CA SER A 55 -4.48 48.68 -19.18
C SER A 55 -4.51 48.00 -20.56
N ASN A 56 -4.37 48.76 -21.65
CA ASN A 56 -4.29 48.16 -22.99
C ASN A 56 -2.86 47.72 -23.39
N GLN A 57 -1.95 47.68 -22.42
CA GLN A 57 -0.55 47.31 -22.61
C GLN A 57 -0.15 46.26 -21.58
N CYS A 58 0.85 45.44 -21.90
CA CYS A 58 1.45 44.54 -20.92
C CYS A 58 2.17 45.34 -19.80
N PRO A 59 2.56 44.71 -18.68
CA PRO A 59 3.27 45.41 -17.60
C PRO A 59 4.58 46.10 -18.03
N LEU A 60 5.19 45.67 -19.13
CA LEU A 60 6.36 46.29 -19.76
C LEU A 60 6.00 47.23 -20.92
N ARG A 61 4.77 47.73 -20.98
CA ARG A 61 4.28 48.74 -21.94
C ARG A 61 4.32 48.33 -23.42
N CYS A 62 4.35 47.03 -23.71
CA CYS A 62 4.12 46.54 -25.07
C CYS A 62 2.62 46.51 -25.38
N GLU A 63 2.26 46.69 -26.64
CA GLU A 63 0.87 46.62 -27.10
C GLU A 63 0.26 45.23 -26.85
N ARG A 64 -1.02 45.21 -26.48
CA ARG A 64 -1.79 43.99 -26.17
C ARG A 64 -1.70 42.91 -27.25
N GLN A 65 -1.63 43.29 -28.52
CA GLN A 65 -1.55 42.38 -29.66
C GLN A 65 -0.34 41.43 -29.62
N HIS A 66 0.69 41.78 -28.87
CA HIS A 66 1.86 40.91 -28.72
C HIS A 66 1.68 39.82 -27.66
N ILE A 67 0.59 39.81 -26.87
CA ILE A 67 0.35 38.78 -25.86
C ILE A 67 -0.27 37.55 -26.54
N ASN A 68 0.44 36.43 -26.50
CA ASN A 68 0.03 35.18 -27.12
C ASN A 68 -0.12 34.07 -26.07
N ASN A 69 -0.95 33.07 -26.35
CA ASN A 69 -1.25 31.93 -25.48
C ASN A 69 -0.16 30.84 -25.46
N THR A 70 0.89 31.04 -26.26
CA THR A 70 1.99 30.07 -26.41
C THR A 70 3.33 30.78 -26.36
N PHE A 71 4.35 30.03 -25.99
CA PHE A 71 5.73 30.51 -26.09
C PHE A 71 6.13 30.65 -27.57
N ALA A 72 6.89 31.69 -27.87
CA ALA A 72 7.47 31.94 -29.19
C ALA A 72 8.34 30.76 -29.65
N ASP A 73 9.10 30.21 -28.71
CA ASP A 73 10.00 29.08 -28.93
C ASP A 73 9.28 27.76 -28.61
N LYS A 74 9.22 26.89 -29.61
CA LYS A 74 8.62 25.55 -29.49
C LYS A 74 9.39 24.66 -28.52
N ASN A 75 10.70 24.85 -28.35
CA ASN A 75 11.50 24.12 -27.38
C ASN A 75 11.14 24.54 -25.96
N LEU A 76 11.01 25.84 -25.71
CA LEU A 76 10.58 26.39 -24.43
C LEU A 76 9.16 25.92 -24.08
N GLN A 77 8.26 25.87 -25.08
CA GLN A 77 6.93 25.30 -24.94
C GLN A 77 6.96 23.81 -24.53
N LYS A 78 7.84 23.01 -25.13
CA LYS A 78 8.02 21.59 -24.76
C LYS A 78 8.62 21.42 -23.36
N GLN A 79 9.59 22.26 -22.99
CA GLN A 79 10.21 22.23 -21.67
C GLN A 79 9.18 22.54 -20.57
N TYR A 80 8.39 23.61 -20.74
CA TYR A 80 7.29 23.94 -19.84
C TYR A 80 6.35 22.75 -19.66
N GLN A 81 5.94 22.15 -20.78
CA GLN A 81 5.04 20.99 -20.81
C GLN A 81 5.57 19.72 -20.12
N ASN A 82 6.89 19.61 -19.93
CA ASN A 82 7.56 18.48 -19.28
C ASN A 82 8.00 18.82 -17.83
N LEU A 83 7.60 19.98 -17.30
CA LEU A 83 7.79 20.30 -15.91
C LEU A 83 7.00 19.32 -15.03
N ASN A 84 7.65 18.84 -13.99
CA ASN A 84 7.14 17.91 -13.02
C ASN A 84 7.01 18.59 -11.66
N LEU A 85 5.83 18.49 -11.07
CA LEU A 85 5.52 19.09 -9.77
C LEU A 85 4.73 18.14 -8.87
N LYS A 86 4.92 18.30 -7.56
CA LYS A 86 4.21 17.54 -6.53
C LYS A 86 2.76 18.02 -6.43
N CYS A 87 1.84 17.06 -6.35
CA CYS A 87 0.43 17.29 -5.99
C CYS A 87 0.32 17.80 -4.56
N VAL A 88 -0.54 18.81 -4.33
CA VAL A 88 -0.75 19.38 -2.98
C VAL A 88 -1.45 18.42 -2.01
N TYR A 89 -2.15 17.40 -2.52
CA TYR A 89 -2.95 16.47 -1.71
C TYR A 89 -2.25 15.14 -1.40
N CYS A 90 -1.61 14.54 -2.39
CA CYS A 90 -0.98 13.21 -2.24
C CYS A 90 0.55 13.23 -2.27
N SER A 91 1.17 14.39 -2.52
CA SER A 91 2.63 14.57 -2.64
C SER A 91 3.31 13.74 -3.75
N GLN A 92 2.56 13.01 -4.57
CA GLN A 92 3.08 12.32 -5.77
C GLN A 92 3.41 13.34 -6.87
N VAL A 93 4.33 12.96 -7.74
CA VAL A 93 4.87 13.83 -8.81
C VAL A 93 4.12 13.57 -10.11
N PHE A 94 3.63 14.63 -10.73
CA PHE A 94 2.98 14.57 -12.04
C PHE A 94 3.53 15.64 -12.97
N SER A 95 3.35 15.43 -14.27
CA SER A 95 3.62 16.49 -15.25
C SER A 95 2.60 17.62 -15.12
N ILE A 96 3.01 18.84 -15.45
CA ILE A 96 2.13 20.02 -15.43
C ILE A 96 0.90 19.87 -16.34
N LYS A 97 0.97 18.97 -17.34
CA LYS A 97 -0.16 18.68 -18.24
C LYS A 97 -1.34 18.03 -17.54
N ILE A 98 -1.08 17.17 -16.56
CA ILE A 98 -2.10 16.33 -15.92
C ILE A 98 -2.36 16.72 -14.45
N ILE A 99 -1.56 17.64 -13.89
CA ILE A 99 -1.63 17.99 -12.48
C ILE A 99 -2.98 18.58 -12.08
N GLU A 100 -3.61 19.40 -12.92
CA GLU A 100 -4.89 20.05 -12.57
C GLU A 100 -6.05 19.07 -12.54
N GLU A 101 -6.10 18.15 -13.49
CA GLU A 101 -7.09 17.08 -13.53
C GLU A 101 -6.89 16.13 -12.34
N HIS A 102 -5.63 15.73 -12.09
CA HIS A 102 -5.29 14.94 -10.92
C HIS A 102 -5.68 15.64 -9.61
N GLU A 103 -5.35 16.92 -9.42
CA GLU A 103 -5.65 17.64 -8.18
C GLU A 103 -7.15 17.80 -7.94
N ARG A 104 -7.92 18.01 -9.01
CA ARG A 104 -9.38 18.04 -8.96
C ARG A 104 -9.92 16.72 -8.42
N GLU A 105 -9.50 15.60 -8.98
CA GLU A 105 -9.91 14.28 -8.49
C GLU A 105 -9.35 13.99 -7.10
N CYS A 106 -8.08 14.32 -6.86
CA CYS A 106 -7.36 14.01 -5.63
C CYS A 106 -7.96 14.74 -4.42
N SER A 107 -8.56 15.91 -4.64
CA SER A 107 -9.29 16.67 -3.63
C SER A 107 -10.66 16.09 -3.26
N LEU A 108 -11.23 15.21 -4.09
CA LEU A 108 -12.55 14.64 -3.81
C LEU A 108 -12.50 13.74 -2.57
N PRO A 109 -13.55 13.79 -1.72
CA PRO A 109 -13.71 12.83 -0.63
C PRO A 109 -13.58 11.40 -1.14
N LYS A 110 -12.85 10.60 -0.38
CA LYS A 110 -12.65 9.19 -0.67
C LYS A 110 -13.76 8.39 0.01
N CYS A 111 -14.27 7.35 -0.65
CA CYS A 111 -15.13 6.40 0.02
C CYS A 111 -14.45 5.83 1.28
N GLN A 112 -15.21 5.51 2.33
CA GLN A 112 -14.73 4.75 3.47
C GLN A 112 -14.10 3.41 3.04
N ASN A 113 -14.58 2.83 1.92
CA ASN A 113 -14.01 1.65 1.29
C ASN A 113 -13.03 1.96 0.14
N PHE A 114 -12.50 3.20 0.03
CA PHE A 114 -11.65 3.63 -1.09
C PHE A 114 -10.43 2.74 -1.31
N ILE A 115 -9.88 2.14 -0.24
CA ILE A 115 -8.77 1.19 -0.35
C ILE A 115 -9.10 0.02 -1.30
N ASN A 116 -10.36 -0.42 -1.35
CA ASN A 116 -10.77 -1.55 -2.18
C ASN A 116 -11.54 -1.10 -3.43
N CYS A 117 -12.38 -0.06 -3.34
CA CYS A 117 -13.19 0.38 -4.48
C CYS A 117 -12.53 1.44 -5.34
N ASN A 118 -11.52 2.14 -4.82
CA ASN A 118 -10.84 3.29 -5.44
C ASN A 118 -11.81 4.42 -5.91
N ASN A 119 -13.04 4.42 -5.40
CA ASN A 119 -14.08 5.35 -5.82
C ASN A 119 -14.11 6.59 -4.93
N ARG A 120 -14.12 7.74 -5.59
CA ARG A 120 -14.27 9.06 -4.99
C ARG A 120 -15.75 9.43 -4.93
N ILE A 121 -16.13 10.27 -4.00
CA ILE A 121 -17.51 10.70 -3.80
C ILE A 121 -17.63 12.12 -4.33
N ASP A 122 -18.50 12.31 -5.31
CA ASP A 122 -18.85 13.63 -5.81
C ASP A 122 -19.98 14.21 -4.93
N ALA A 123 -19.78 15.43 -4.44
CA ALA A 123 -20.76 16.16 -3.63
C ALA A 123 -22.07 16.43 -4.40
N ASN A 124 -22.04 16.38 -5.74
CA ASN A 124 -23.18 16.66 -6.61
C ASN A 124 -23.92 15.42 -7.11
N SER A 125 -23.41 14.20 -6.89
CA SER A 125 -24.12 12.96 -7.20
C SER A 125 -25.17 12.67 -6.12
N GLY A 126 -26.33 13.32 -6.27
CA GLY A 126 -27.47 13.16 -5.38
C GLY A 126 -27.95 11.72 -5.28
N ASN A 127 -27.83 11.14 -4.09
CA ASN A 127 -28.89 10.33 -3.52
C ASN A 127 -29.10 10.77 -2.07
N SER A 128 -30.05 11.69 -1.92
CA SER A 128 -30.43 12.48 -0.75
C SER A 128 -31.13 11.67 0.35
N GLN A 129 -30.57 10.49 0.69
CA GLN A 129 -30.93 9.74 1.91
C GLN A 129 -29.71 9.13 2.64
N LEU A 130 -28.50 9.18 2.07
CA LEU A 130 -27.25 8.80 2.76
C LEU A 130 -26.55 10.02 3.38
N THR A 131 -27.31 10.89 4.03
CA THR A 131 -26.78 12.07 4.72
C THR A 131 -26.07 11.65 6.02
N LYS A 132 -24.80 11.21 5.91
CA LYS A 132 -23.73 11.32 6.94
C LYS A 132 -22.51 10.42 6.69
N ILE A 133 -22.53 9.53 5.69
CA ILE A 133 -21.51 8.49 5.56
C ILE A 133 -20.85 8.57 4.17
N ASP A 134 -19.53 8.69 4.14
CA ASP A 134 -18.71 8.76 2.92
C ASP A 134 -18.69 7.40 2.17
N ILE A 135 -19.81 6.99 1.58
CA ILE A 135 -19.94 5.71 0.86
C ILE A 135 -20.35 5.92 -0.60
N CYS A 136 -19.62 5.30 -1.53
CA CYS A 136 -19.82 5.51 -2.97
C CYS A 136 -20.87 4.58 -3.61
N SER A 137 -21.24 3.48 -2.94
CA SER A 137 -22.10 2.44 -3.53
C SER A 137 -22.71 1.51 -2.46
N PRO A 138 -23.85 0.85 -2.74
CA PRO A 138 -24.42 -0.15 -1.85
C PRO A 138 -23.50 -1.34 -1.57
N GLU A 139 -22.65 -1.72 -2.53
CA GLU A 139 -21.64 -2.77 -2.38
C GLU A 139 -20.57 -2.36 -1.35
N CYS A 140 -20.18 -1.08 -1.36
CA CYS A 140 -19.27 -0.55 -0.34
C CYS A 140 -19.95 -0.45 1.03
N GLN A 141 -21.24 -0.08 1.08
CA GLN A 141 -22.01 -0.13 2.33
C GLN A 141 -22.06 -1.55 2.90
N PHE A 142 -22.38 -2.54 2.07
CA PHE A 142 -22.46 -3.93 2.46
C PHE A 142 -21.12 -4.47 2.96
N PHE A 143 -20.04 -4.17 2.23
CA PHE A 143 -18.69 -4.53 2.66
C PHE A 143 -18.35 -3.95 4.03
N LEU A 144 -18.68 -2.67 4.28
CA LEU A 144 -18.45 -2.04 5.57
C LEU A 144 -19.33 -2.65 6.68
N ASN A 145 -20.58 -3.01 6.38
CA ASN A 145 -21.46 -3.71 7.32
C ASN A 145 -20.91 -5.09 7.69
N ILE A 146 -20.39 -5.85 6.71
CA ILE A 146 -19.69 -7.13 6.96
C ILE A 146 -18.51 -6.93 7.90
N LEU A 147 -17.68 -5.92 7.64
CA LEU A 147 -16.53 -5.62 8.51
C LEU A 147 -16.96 -5.27 9.93
N ASN A 148 -17.99 -4.44 10.08
CA ASN A 148 -18.53 -4.02 11.38
C ASN A 148 -19.13 -5.17 12.20
N HIS A 149 -19.63 -6.22 11.53
CA HIS A 149 -20.24 -7.39 12.18
C HIS A 149 -19.39 -8.66 12.11
N SER A 150 -18.12 -8.54 11.70
CA SER A 150 -17.20 -9.67 11.48
C SER A 150 -16.97 -10.57 12.72
N SER A 151 -17.13 -10.03 13.93
CA SER A 151 -17.02 -10.76 15.20
C SER A 151 -18.32 -11.40 15.70
N ASN A 152 -19.46 -11.17 15.02
CA ASN A 152 -20.76 -11.71 15.41
C ASN A 152 -21.41 -12.43 14.23
N GLN A 153 -21.26 -13.75 14.20
CA GLN A 153 -21.77 -14.63 13.13
C GLN A 153 -23.27 -14.43 12.84
N ARG A 154 -24.09 -14.16 13.87
CA ARG A 154 -25.53 -13.94 13.71
C ARG A 154 -25.86 -12.63 13.02
N ASN A 155 -25.14 -11.55 13.36
CA ASN A 155 -25.32 -10.26 12.71
C ASN A 155 -24.75 -10.27 11.28
N LEU A 156 -23.62 -10.96 11.06
CA LEU A 156 -23.05 -11.16 9.74
C LEU A 156 -24.03 -11.91 8.81
N TYR A 157 -24.62 -13.00 9.28
CA TYR A 157 -25.64 -13.74 8.53
C TYR A 157 -26.85 -12.84 8.19
N LYS A 158 -27.31 -12.01 9.14
CA LYS A 158 -28.40 -11.04 8.89
C LYS A 158 -28.04 -10.03 7.80
N GLU A 159 -26.86 -9.43 7.86
CA GLU A 159 -26.42 -8.48 6.82
C GLU A 159 -26.37 -9.15 5.44
N ILE A 160 -25.80 -10.35 5.37
CA ILE A 160 -25.73 -11.14 4.12
C ILE A 160 -27.15 -11.45 3.63
N SER A 161 -28.02 -11.94 4.50
CA SER A 161 -29.41 -12.27 4.15
C SER A 161 -30.18 -11.05 3.67
N ASN A 162 -30.03 -9.90 4.34
CA ASN A 162 -30.69 -8.65 3.97
C ASN A 162 -30.20 -8.15 2.60
N PHE A 163 -28.88 -8.22 2.34
CA PHE A 163 -28.31 -7.88 1.05
C PHE A 163 -28.84 -8.82 -0.05
N MET A 164 -28.79 -10.13 0.19
CA MET A 164 -29.29 -11.13 -0.77
C MET A 164 -30.79 -10.95 -1.06
N GLN A 165 -31.64 -10.71 -0.06
CA GLN A 165 -33.06 -10.47 -0.28
C GLN A 165 -33.33 -9.18 -1.05
N ARG A 166 -32.53 -8.13 -0.80
CA ARG A 166 -32.70 -6.84 -1.47
C ARG A 166 -32.36 -6.90 -2.97
N TYR A 167 -31.36 -7.70 -3.34
CA TYR A 167 -30.86 -7.80 -4.72
C TYR A 167 -31.32 -9.07 -5.46
N TYR A 168 -31.77 -10.09 -4.73
CA TYR A 168 -32.28 -11.37 -5.24
C TYR A 168 -33.54 -11.82 -4.46
N PRO A 169 -34.65 -11.08 -4.57
CA PRO A 169 -35.85 -11.31 -3.76
C PRO A 169 -36.56 -12.66 -3.98
N ASN A 170 -36.23 -13.39 -5.06
CA ASN A 170 -36.97 -14.60 -5.49
C ASN A 170 -36.20 -15.92 -5.32
N ILE A 171 -35.20 -15.99 -4.43
CA ILE A 171 -34.57 -17.28 -4.08
C ILE A 171 -35.42 -17.98 -3.02
N ASP A 172 -36.62 -18.41 -3.43
CA ASP A 172 -37.39 -19.39 -2.67
C ASP A 172 -36.84 -20.79 -2.94
N GLY A 173 -36.45 -21.48 -1.88
CA GLY A 173 -35.84 -22.81 -1.89
C GLY A 173 -36.77 -23.96 -2.32
N ASN A 174 -37.73 -23.72 -3.20
CA ASN A 174 -38.58 -24.76 -3.77
C ASN A 174 -39.08 -24.33 -5.16
N ASN A 175 -38.37 -24.78 -6.20
CA ASN A 175 -38.96 -25.34 -7.42
C ASN A 175 -37.84 -25.73 -8.40
N GLY A 176 -37.59 -27.04 -8.47
CA GLY A 176 -36.87 -27.61 -9.58
C GLY A 176 -37.72 -27.53 -10.85
N GLN A 177 -37.12 -27.06 -11.94
CA GLN A 177 -37.22 -27.63 -13.29
C GLN A 177 -36.33 -26.79 -14.22
N ILE A 178 -35.12 -27.28 -14.49
CA ILE A 178 -34.33 -26.79 -15.62
C ILE A 178 -34.77 -27.62 -16.83
N GLN A 179 -35.55 -27.01 -17.73
CA GLN A 179 -35.88 -27.59 -19.03
C GLN A 179 -34.63 -27.59 -19.90
N SER A 180 -34.25 -28.79 -20.36
CA SER A 180 -33.24 -28.99 -21.39
C SER A 180 -33.85 -28.68 -22.76
N GLN A 181 -33.40 -27.61 -23.40
CA GLN A 181 -33.59 -27.43 -24.83
C GLN A 181 -32.40 -28.04 -25.58
N GLN A 182 -32.72 -29.08 -26.34
CA GLN A 182 -31.81 -29.83 -27.22
C GLN A 182 -31.35 -28.95 -28.38
N LEU A 183 -30.04 -28.85 -28.59
CA LEU A 183 -29.44 -28.54 -29.89
C LEU A 183 -28.71 -29.78 -30.39
N ALA A 184 -29.05 -30.18 -31.62
CA ALA A 184 -28.70 -31.44 -32.25
C ALA A 184 -27.19 -31.62 -32.43
N ALA A 185 -26.71 -32.84 -32.15
CA ALA A 185 -25.33 -33.24 -32.24
C ALA A 185 -24.92 -33.55 -33.69
N THR A 186 -23.98 -32.77 -34.24
CA THR A 186 -23.16 -33.20 -35.38
C THR A 186 -21.94 -33.93 -34.80
N LYS A 187 -21.90 -35.25 -34.99
CA LYS A 187 -20.82 -36.13 -34.54
C LYS A 187 -19.51 -35.78 -35.25
N VAL A 188 -18.55 -35.23 -34.51
CA VAL A 188 -17.12 -35.33 -34.84
C VAL A 188 -16.47 -36.16 -33.73
N THR A 189 -16.05 -37.36 -34.07
CA THR A 189 -15.34 -38.29 -33.18
C THR A 189 -13.87 -37.90 -33.12
N MET A 190 -13.37 -37.56 -31.93
CA MET A 190 -11.94 -37.61 -31.59
C MET A 190 -11.77 -38.00 -30.11
N PRO A 191 -10.64 -38.64 -29.76
CA PRO A 191 -10.56 -39.60 -28.66
C PRO A 191 -10.53 -38.92 -27.28
N GLN A 192 -11.15 -39.60 -26.30
CA GLN A 192 -11.23 -39.18 -24.90
C GLN A 192 -9.85 -38.96 -24.27
N PRO A 193 -9.54 -37.76 -23.75
CA PRO A 193 -8.71 -37.61 -22.59
C PRO A 193 -9.61 -37.72 -21.35
N SER A 194 -9.20 -38.56 -20.40
CA SER A 194 -9.79 -38.66 -19.07
C SER A 194 -10.13 -37.27 -18.51
N LEU A 195 -11.39 -37.08 -18.09
CA LEU A 195 -11.85 -35.91 -17.36
C LEU A 195 -11.11 -35.81 -16.01
N GLN A 196 -9.91 -35.25 -16.03
CA GLN A 196 -9.38 -34.55 -14.87
C GLN A 196 -9.98 -33.16 -14.88
N ASN A 197 -10.91 -32.99 -13.95
CA ASN A 197 -11.62 -31.76 -13.65
C ASN A 197 -10.66 -30.56 -13.59
N PRO A 198 -10.75 -29.55 -14.48
CA PRO A 198 -9.84 -28.41 -14.49
C PRO A 198 -10.13 -27.40 -13.37
N PHE A 199 -11.09 -27.69 -12.48
CA PHE A 199 -11.43 -26.88 -11.31
C PHE A 199 -10.91 -27.43 -9.97
N ASN A 200 -9.88 -28.28 -9.99
CA ASN A 200 -9.05 -28.51 -8.83
C ASN A 200 -7.78 -27.66 -8.91
N MET A 201 -7.92 -26.33 -8.88
CA MET A 201 -6.88 -25.54 -8.23
C MET A 201 -7.05 -25.81 -6.73
N VAL A 202 -6.24 -26.74 -6.24
CA VAL A 202 -5.97 -26.88 -4.82
C VAL A 202 -5.55 -25.48 -4.35
N PHE A 203 -6.44 -24.76 -3.66
CA PHE A 203 -6.04 -23.66 -2.79
C PHE A 203 -5.22 -24.30 -1.68
N GLY A 204 -3.96 -24.58 -1.97
CA GLY A 204 -2.99 -24.90 -0.93
C GLY A 204 -3.00 -23.70 -0.01
N SER A 205 -3.44 -23.91 1.23
CA SER A 205 -3.19 -22.96 2.30
C SER A 205 -1.70 -22.62 2.25
N TYR A 206 -1.37 -21.37 1.97
CA TYR A 206 0.01 -20.87 2.02
C TYR A 206 0.42 -20.84 3.51
N ASN A 207 0.66 -22.01 4.07
CA ASN A 207 1.05 -22.17 5.46
C ASN A 207 2.57 -22.00 5.55
N LEU A 208 3.01 -21.10 6.44
CA LEU A 208 4.42 -20.99 6.79
C LEU A 208 4.79 -22.12 7.73
N THR A 209 5.84 -22.85 7.37
CA THR A 209 6.43 -23.91 8.19
C THR A 209 7.93 -23.69 8.32
N TRP A 210 8.51 -24.07 9.46
CA TRP A 210 9.93 -24.01 9.73
C TRP A 210 10.67 -25.09 8.94
N ASP A 211 11.85 -24.76 8.39
CA ASP A 211 12.66 -25.72 7.65
C ASP A 211 13.69 -26.38 8.57
N PRO A 212 13.73 -27.72 8.71
CA PRO A 212 14.74 -28.39 9.53
C PRO A 212 16.19 -28.16 9.04
N ASN A 213 16.39 -27.70 7.80
CA ASN A 213 17.72 -27.34 7.29
C ASN A 213 18.10 -25.87 7.59
N TYR A 214 17.15 -25.04 8.03
CA TYR A 214 17.38 -23.62 8.31
C TYR A 214 17.14 -23.26 9.78
N ILE A 215 17.63 -24.12 10.69
CA ILE A 215 17.56 -23.90 12.13
C ILE A 215 18.94 -24.01 12.78
N GLY A 216 19.14 -23.22 13.82
CA GLY A 216 20.30 -23.30 14.70
C GLY A 216 20.27 -24.56 15.56
N SER A 217 21.42 -24.87 16.15
CA SER A 217 21.57 -26.01 17.04
C SER A 217 20.54 -25.96 18.19
N GLN A 218 20.06 -27.13 18.63
CA GLN A 218 19.11 -27.27 19.76
C GLN A 218 17.70 -26.72 19.53
N ILE A 219 17.40 -26.07 18.40
CA ILE A 219 16.02 -25.72 18.04
C ILE A 219 15.26 -27.00 17.69
N GLN A 220 14.09 -27.17 18.28
CA GLN A 220 13.16 -28.25 17.97
C GLN A 220 11.95 -27.69 17.23
N ILE A 221 11.61 -28.29 16.08
CA ILE A 221 10.38 -27.99 15.35
C ILE A 221 9.28 -28.94 15.84
N LYS A 222 8.10 -28.39 16.13
CA LYS A 222 6.88 -29.13 16.47
C LYS A 222 5.76 -28.69 15.54
N ASN A 223 4.94 -29.64 15.09
CA ASN A 223 3.77 -29.39 14.23
C ASN A 223 4.10 -28.54 12.98
N GLU A 224 5.35 -28.57 12.52
CA GLU A 224 5.92 -27.79 11.41
C GLU A 224 5.91 -26.26 11.58
N ASN A 225 5.01 -25.67 12.36
CA ASN A 225 4.86 -24.23 12.53
C ASN A 225 5.25 -23.71 13.92
N PHE A 226 5.74 -24.58 14.80
CA PHE A 226 6.20 -24.20 16.13
C PHE A 226 7.69 -24.50 16.28
N VAL A 227 8.45 -23.58 16.85
CA VAL A 227 9.86 -23.78 17.23
C VAL A 227 10.04 -23.56 18.71
N LEU A 228 10.91 -24.35 19.31
CA LEU A 228 11.28 -24.28 20.72
C LEU A 228 12.80 -24.39 20.85
N LEU A 229 13.41 -23.46 21.56
CA LEU A 229 14.78 -23.52 22.00
C LEU A 229 14.82 -23.72 23.52
N LYS A 230 15.60 -24.71 23.95
CA LYS A 230 15.96 -24.93 25.35
C LYS A 230 17.42 -25.34 25.40
N GLU A 231 18.29 -24.40 25.77
CA GLU A 231 19.71 -24.67 25.96
C GLU A 231 20.25 -23.93 27.19
N GLN A 232 21.42 -24.34 27.68
CA GLN A 232 22.09 -23.68 28.80
C GLN A 232 22.87 -22.42 28.38
N ALA A 233 23.24 -22.33 27.10
CA ALA A 233 24.05 -21.22 26.62
C ALA A 233 23.17 -19.99 26.34
N TYR A 234 23.65 -18.82 26.76
CA TYR A 234 22.93 -17.56 26.61
C TYR A 234 23.20 -16.92 25.24
N ILE A 235 22.78 -17.60 24.19
CA ILE A 235 23.06 -17.24 22.79
C ILE A 235 21.81 -17.34 21.92
N PHE A 236 21.81 -16.57 20.84
CA PHE A 236 20.72 -16.57 19.87
C PHE A 236 20.88 -17.68 18.84
N ARG A 237 19.80 -18.42 18.57
CA ARG A 237 19.68 -19.38 17.47
C ARG A 237 18.59 -18.95 16.51
N SER A 238 18.89 -18.92 15.22
CA SER A 238 17.93 -18.54 14.19
C SER A 238 17.16 -19.74 13.64
N ALA A 239 15.91 -19.51 13.26
CA ALA A 239 15.08 -20.42 12.49
C ALA A 239 14.42 -19.63 11.34
N LEU A 240 14.44 -20.18 10.13
CA LEU A 240 13.76 -19.64 8.96
C LEU A 240 12.67 -20.59 8.48
N THR A 241 11.66 -20.01 7.83
CA THR A 241 10.64 -20.82 7.16
C THR A 241 11.17 -21.49 5.90
N LYS A 242 10.55 -22.61 5.52
CA LYS A 242 10.79 -23.30 4.25
C LYS A 242 10.34 -22.46 3.06
N GLN A 243 9.21 -21.77 3.22
CA GLN A 243 8.66 -20.88 2.21
C GLN A 243 9.37 -19.53 2.24
N SER A 244 9.51 -18.92 1.06
CA SER A 244 10.03 -17.57 0.87
C SER A 244 9.08 -16.75 0.01
N PHE A 245 9.12 -15.43 0.17
CA PHE A 245 8.36 -14.49 -0.63
C PHE A 245 9.23 -13.89 -1.74
N SER A 246 8.68 -13.82 -2.96
CA SER A 246 9.38 -13.26 -4.12
C SER A 246 8.88 -11.87 -4.54
N GLN A 247 7.62 -11.54 -4.22
CA GLN A 247 6.96 -10.27 -4.54
C GLN A 247 5.66 -10.11 -3.73
N GLY A 248 5.06 -8.93 -3.72
CA GLY A 248 3.75 -8.67 -3.13
C GLY A 248 3.78 -8.19 -1.69
N ILE A 249 2.66 -8.37 -0.99
CA ILE A 249 2.46 -7.92 0.39
C ILE A 249 2.07 -9.13 1.23
N HIS A 250 2.79 -9.36 2.31
CA HIS A 250 2.69 -10.56 3.13
C HIS A 250 2.49 -10.20 4.60
N TYR A 251 1.67 -11.00 5.28
CA TYR A 251 1.40 -10.85 6.69
C TYR A 251 1.40 -12.21 7.39
N TRP A 252 2.08 -12.27 8.53
CA TRP A 252 2.04 -13.42 9.41
C TRP A 252 2.11 -12.97 10.86
N GLU A 253 1.71 -13.87 11.74
CA GLU A 253 1.67 -13.67 13.17
C GLU A 253 2.68 -14.59 13.85
N ILE A 254 3.33 -14.06 14.88
CA ILE A 254 4.13 -14.81 15.83
C ILE A 254 3.44 -14.78 17.19
N GLU A 255 3.12 -15.96 17.70
CA GLU A 255 2.57 -16.17 19.03
C GLU A 255 3.68 -16.84 19.87
N PRO A 256 4.17 -16.22 20.96
CA PRO A 256 5.22 -16.80 21.76
C PRO A 256 4.68 -17.98 22.57
N ASP A 257 5.53 -18.94 22.90
CA ASP A 257 5.24 -19.92 23.94
C ASP A 257 5.08 -19.18 25.27
N GLU A 258 4.01 -19.45 26.01
CA GLU A 258 3.77 -18.93 27.36
C GLU A 258 4.93 -19.23 28.31
N LYS A 259 5.69 -20.29 28.03
CA LYS A 259 6.89 -20.71 28.76
C LYS A 259 8.19 -20.04 28.25
N SER A 260 8.10 -19.04 27.38
CA SER A 260 9.28 -18.31 26.91
C SER A 260 9.87 -17.47 28.04
N GLU A 261 11.06 -17.84 28.49
CA GLU A 261 11.78 -17.20 29.61
C GLU A 261 12.71 -16.09 29.13
N ASN A 262 13.03 -16.06 27.83
CA ASN A 262 14.02 -15.17 27.23
C ASN A 262 13.51 -14.48 25.97
N GLU A 263 14.28 -13.52 25.50
CA GLU A 263 13.94 -12.62 24.41
C GLU A 263 14.09 -13.30 23.04
N MET A 264 13.35 -12.80 22.06
CA MET A 264 13.44 -13.24 20.67
C MET A 264 13.51 -12.04 19.73
N LYS A 265 14.16 -12.24 18.58
CA LYS A 265 14.18 -11.29 17.46
C LYS A 265 13.31 -11.87 16.34
N ILE A 266 12.36 -11.10 15.82
CA ILE A 266 11.37 -11.54 14.83
C ILE A 266 11.46 -10.64 13.60
N GLY A 267 11.47 -11.22 12.40
CA GLY A 267 11.40 -10.44 11.17
C GLY A 267 11.70 -11.26 9.94
N VAL A 268 12.61 -10.78 9.10
CA VAL A 268 12.93 -11.40 7.80
C VAL A 268 14.43 -11.51 7.56
N SER A 269 14.79 -12.57 6.84
CA SER A 269 16.13 -12.78 6.29
C SER A 269 16.09 -12.77 4.76
N LEU A 270 17.03 -12.06 4.14
CA LEU A 270 17.24 -12.10 2.68
C LEU A 270 18.16 -13.25 2.23
N LYS A 271 18.67 -14.04 3.17
CA LYS A 271 19.50 -15.22 2.89
C LYS A 271 19.07 -16.41 3.74
N ASN A 272 19.18 -17.60 3.18
CA ASN A 272 18.98 -18.89 3.85
C ASN A 272 20.29 -19.69 3.98
N ASN A 273 21.44 -19.09 3.68
CA ASN A 273 22.75 -19.71 3.83
C ASN A 273 23.64 -18.82 4.69
N PHE A 274 23.63 -19.09 6.00
CA PHE A 274 24.45 -18.43 7.01
C PHE A 274 24.53 -19.31 8.25
N ASP A 275 25.37 -18.93 9.22
CA ASP A 275 25.43 -19.65 10.49
C ASP A 275 24.17 -19.40 11.34
N PHE A 276 23.25 -20.37 11.36
CA PHE A 276 22.02 -20.30 12.15
C PHE A 276 22.26 -20.33 13.67
N ASN A 277 23.50 -20.56 14.12
CA ASN A 277 23.92 -20.44 15.50
C ASN A 277 24.15 -18.99 15.96
N THR A 278 23.80 -18.02 15.10
CA THR A 278 23.77 -16.58 15.36
C THR A 278 22.37 -16.02 15.12
N ALA A 279 22.10 -14.77 15.51
CA ALA A 279 20.85 -14.11 15.11
C ALA A 279 20.93 -13.60 13.68
N PHE A 280 19.94 -13.94 12.84
CA PHE A 280 19.90 -13.56 11.41
C PHE A 280 20.05 -12.05 11.18
N CYS A 281 19.51 -11.23 12.08
CA CYS A 281 19.56 -9.76 12.00
C CYS A 281 20.86 -9.13 12.55
N ASP A 282 21.79 -9.94 13.06
CA ASP A 282 23.15 -9.45 13.32
C ASP A 282 23.92 -9.28 12.00
N HIS A 283 23.42 -9.88 10.91
CA HIS A 283 23.94 -9.77 9.56
C HIS A 283 23.21 -8.69 8.74
N GLN A 284 23.90 -8.12 7.74
CA GLN A 284 23.38 -7.05 6.85
C GLN A 284 22.21 -7.48 5.95
N PHE A 285 21.84 -8.76 5.97
CA PHE A 285 20.71 -9.33 5.25
C PHE A 285 19.48 -9.56 6.13
N GLY A 286 19.55 -9.29 7.43
CA GLY A 286 18.44 -9.52 8.36
C GLY A 286 17.84 -8.23 8.89
N TYR A 287 16.52 -8.22 9.05
CA TYR A 287 15.74 -7.10 9.60
C TYR A 287 14.80 -7.66 10.66
N ALA A 288 14.88 -7.16 11.88
CA ALA A 288 14.11 -7.70 12.99
C ALA A 288 13.61 -6.65 13.95
N TYR A 289 12.46 -6.96 14.54
CA TYR A 289 12.00 -6.43 15.81
C TYR A 289 12.55 -7.32 16.93
N TYR A 290 13.29 -6.73 17.86
CA TYR A 290 13.78 -7.38 19.06
C TYR A 290 12.74 -7.22 20.17
N GLY A 291 12.39 -8.31 20.86
CA GLY A 291 11.36 -8.37 21.91
C GLY A 291 11.52 -7.38 23.07
N ILE A 292 12.64 -6.66 23.18
CA ILE A 292 12.77 -5.53 24.10
C ILE A 292 12.19 -4.21 23.56
N GLY A 293 11.59 -4.20 22.37
CA GLY A 293 10.99 -3.02 21.74
C GLY A 293 11.92 -2.22 20.83
N GLN A 294 13.00 -2.85 20.35
CA GLN A 294 14.00 -2.20 19.49
C GLN A 294 14.10 -2.87 18.13
N LEU A 295 14.61 -2.13 17.14
CA LEU A 295 14.94 -2.68 15.82
C LEU A 295 16.36 -3.24 15.80
N ARG A 296 16.61 -4.24 14.95
CA ARG A 296 17.93 -4.83 14.69
C ARG A 296 18.10 -5.10 13.20
N SER A 297 19.21 -4.64 12.64
CA SER A 297 19.65 -4.98 11.28
C SER A 297 21.16 -4.76 11.15
N GLY A 298 21.91 -5.82 10.81
CA GLY A 298 23.36 -5.76 10.63
C GLY A 298 24.18 -5.41 11.87
N ASN A 299 23.60 -5.47 13.07
CA ASN A 299 24.27 -5.10 14.32
C ASN A 299 23.70 -5.91 15.51
N ASN A 300 24.59 -6.45 16.34
CA ASN A 300 24.24 -7.27 17.50
C ASN A 300 24.03 -6.46 18.80
N ALA A 301 24.57 -5.26 18.90
CA ALA A 301 24.66 -4.49 20.14
C ALA A 301 23.63 -3.35 20.24
N GLN A 302 23.39 -2.62 19.14
CA GLN A 302 22.60 -1.39 19.16
C GLN A 302 21.42 -1.42 18.19
N GLY A 303 20.39 -0.64 18.51
CA GLY A 303 19.23 -0.48 17.64
C GLY A 303 18.21 0.51 18.19
N GLN A 304 17.48 1.13 17.27
CA GLN A 304 16.52 2.19 17.58
C GLN A 304 15.32 1.65 18.36
N SER A 305 14.87 2.41 19.36
CA SER A 305 13.56 2.18 20.00
C SER A 305 12.43 2.35 18.98
N TYR A 306 11.46 1.45 19.00
CA TYR A 306 10.41 1.41 17.99
C TYR A 306 9.05 1.01 18.57
N GLY A 307 9.00 -0.07 19.34
CA GLY A 307 7.75 -0.63 19.84
C GLY A 307 7.80 -0.94 21.33
N MET A 308 6.83 -1.73 21.78
CA MET A 308 6.72 -2.18 23.16
C MET A 308 7.58 -3.42 23.42
N LYS A 309 7.61 -3.95 24.65
CA LYS A 309 8.23 -5.24 24.95
C LYS A 309 7.30 -6.40 24.56
N PHE A 310 7.86 -7.47 24.02
CA PHE A 310 7.21 -8.71 23.61
C PHE A 310 8.08 -9.90 24.05
N LYS A 311 7.49 -10.85 24.79
CA LYS A 311 8.24 -11.96 25.37
C LYS A 311 7.45 -13.27 25.42
N SER A 312 6.52 -13.41 26.36
CA SER A 312 5.83 -14.68 26.64
C SER A 312 4.32 -14.65 26.37
N GLN A 313 3.78 -13.53 25.89
CA GLN A 313 2.36 -13.40 25.60
C GLN A 313 2.09 -12.37 24.51
N GLY A 314 0.90 -12.48 23.90
CA GLY A 314 0.42 -11.61 22.85
C GLY A 314 0.73 -12.13 21.45
N VAL A 315 0.28 -11.38 20.45
CA VAL A 315 0.44 -11.70 19.03
C VAL A 315 1.23 -10.58 18.38
N LEU A 316 2.44 -10.89 17.93
CA LEU A 316 3.24 -9.97 17.12
C LEU A 316 2.93 -10.20 15.65
N GLY A 317 2.20 -9.26 15.05
CA GLY A 317 1.97 -9.21 13.62
C GLY A 317 3.19 -8.65 12.89
N VAL A 318 3.60 -9.31 11.81
CA VAL A 318 4.70 -8.93 10.94
C VAL A 318 4.17 -8.68 9.54
N HIS A 319 4.42 -7.49 9.01
CA HIS A 319 3.92 -7.06 7.71
C HIS A 319 5.09 -6.65 6.79
N LEU A 320 5.24 -7.39 5.70
CA LEU A 320 6.23 -7.16 4.66
C LEU A 320 5.54 -6.67 3.39
N ASN A 321 5.82 -5.42 3.00
CA ASN A 321 5.38 -4.88 1.72
C ASN A 321 6.58 -4.82 0.76
N MET A 322 6.72 -5.84 -0.09
CA MET A 322 7.82 -5.91 -1.07
C MET A 322 7.64 -4.91 -2.21
N ASN A 323 6.43 -4.39 -2.45
CA ASN A 323 6.22 -3.36 -3.47
C ASN A 323 6.87 -2.03 -3.05
N LEU A 324 6.72 -1.68 -1.78
CA LEU A 324 7.29 -0.46 -1.19
C LEU A 324 8.68 -0.68 -0.60
N GLY A 325 9.08 -1.92 -0.34
CA GLY A 325 10.32 -2.25 0.34
C GLY A 325 10.27 -1.92 1.83
N THR A 326 9.12 -2.16 2.48
CA THR A 326 8.92 -1.83 3.89
C THR A 326 8.61 -3.05 4.74
N LEU A 327 9.12 -3.03 5.97
CA LEU A 327 8.80 -4.00 7.01
C LEU A 327 8.24 -3.25 8.21
N SER A 328 7.17 -3.76 8.80
CA SER A 328 6.51 -3.15 9.95
C SER A 328 5.89 -4.19 10.88
N PHE A 329 5.62 -3.77 12.11
CA PHE A 329 5.12 -4.66 13.16
C PHE A 329 3.95 -4.05 13.91
N ALA A 330 3.13 -4.92 14.49
CA ALA A 330 2.08 -4.57 15.43
C ALA A 330 2.03 -5.59 16.56
N LEU A 331 1.85 -5.16 17.79
CA LEU A 331 1.65 -6.07 18.92
C LEU A 331 0.21 -5.95 19.41
N ASN A 332 -0.52 -7.07 19.42
CA ASN A 332 -1.93 -7.12 19.83
C ASN A 332 -2.80 -6.08 19.09
N GLY A 333 -2.53 -5.89 17.80
CA GLY A 333 -3.24 -4.92 16.96
C GLY A 333 -2.74 -3.47 17.06
N GLN A 334 -1.82 -3.15 17.98
CA GLN A 334 -1.21 -1.83 18.04
C GLN A 334 -0.07 -1.71 17.02
N PHE A 335 -0.35 -1.01 15.92
CA PHE A 335 0.65 -0.69 14.90
C PHE A 335 1.69 0.32 15.39
N PHE A 336 2.97 0.04 15.13
CA PHE A 336 4.10 0.87 15.60
C PHE A 336 4.69 1.81 14.53
N GLY A 337 4.11 1.85 13.33
CA GLY A 337 4.69 2.57 12.19
C GLY A 337 5.62 1.69 11.34
N ILE A 338 6.25 2.27 10.33
CA ILE A 338 7.19 1.55 9.46
C ILE A 338 8.50 1.35 10.25
N ALA A 339 8.93 0.09 10.42
CA ALA A 339 10.20 -0.24 11.09
C ALA A 339 11.39 -0.04 10.16
N PHE A 340 11.29 -0.55 8.93
CA PHE A 340 12.34 -0.47 7.93
C PHE A 340 11.78 -0.06 6.58
N SER A 341 12.56 0.74 5.84
CA SER A 341 12.35 1.08 4.44
C SER A 341 13.68 0.89 3.72
N ASP A 342 13.79 -0.15 2.91
CA ASP A 342 15.02 -0.53 2.22
C ASP A 342 14.69 -1.16 0.86
N ASN A 343 15.39 -0.76 -0.19
CA ASN A 343 15.21 -1.31 -1.53
C ASN A 343 15.52 -2.81 -1.60
N LYS A 344 16.36 -3.34 -0.71
CA LYS A 344 16.62 -4.80 -0.64
C LYS A 344 15.37 -5.60 -0.28
N LEU A 345 14.42 -5.02 0.44
CA LEU A 345 13.14 -5.67 0.79
C LEU A 345 12.18 -5.79 -0.41
N LYS A 346 12.52 -5.21 -1.58
CA LYS A 346 11.74 -5.31 -2.81
C LYS A 346 12.05 -6.55 -3.65
N GLN A 347 13.13 -7.25 -3.32
CA GLN A 347 13.65 -8.35 -4.12
C GLN A 347 13.70 -9.62 -3.27
N GLY A 348 12.99 -10.65 -3.71
CA GLY A 348 13.08 -11.97 -3.08
C GLY A 348 14.24 -12.82 -3.60
N PRO A 349 14.45 -13.99 -2.98
CA PRO A 349 13.61 -14.58 -1.92
C PRO A 349 13.81 -13.92 -0.54
N ILE A 350 12.71 -13.66 0.17
CA ILE A 350 12.69 -13.17 1.56
C ILE A 350 12.04 -14.21 2.46
N TYR A 351 12.71 -14.59 3.54
CA TYR A 351 12.27 -15.64 4.45
C TYR A 351 11.82 -15.05 5.79
N PRO A 352 10.59 -15.31 6.25
CA PRO A 352 10.23 -15.15 7.65
C PRO A 352 11.24 -15.85 8.58
N ALA A 353 11.66 -15.14 9.63
CA ALA A 353 12.73 -15.59 10.51
C ALA A 353 12.47 -15.19 11.97
N VAL A 354 12.91 -16.07 12.88
CA VAL A 354 13.05 -15.75 14.30
C VAL A 354 14.46 -16.10 14.78
N ALA A 355 14.96 -15.38 15.78
CA ALA A 355 16.12 -15.76 16.56
C ALA A 355 15.75 -15.80 18.03
N MET A 356 15.91 -16.95 18.67
CA MET A 356 15.52 -17.20 20.07
C MET A 356 16.76 -17.25 20.96
N LEU A 357 16.69 -16.60 22.13
CA LEU A 357 17.75 -16.60 23.13
C LEU A 357 17.49 -17.70 24.16
N HIS A 358 18.48 -18.54 24.46
CA HIS A 358 18.47 -19.48 25.59
C HIS A 358 17.20 -20.36 25.71
N CYS A 359 16.16 -19.92 26.43
CA CYS A 359 14.88 -20.60 26.57
C CYS A 359 13.73 -19.75 26.00
N ALA A 360 13.30 -20.03 24.77
CA ALA A 360 12.16 -19.36 24.14
C ALA A 360 11.52 -20.25 23.07
N GLY A 361 10.25 -20.00 22.75
CA GLY A 361 9.55 -20.70 21.68
C GLY A 361 8.48 -19.83 21.05
N CYS A 362 8.05 -20.17 19.83
CA CYS A 362 6.94 -19.48 19.20
C CYS A 362 6.29 -20.30 18.09
N LYS A 363 5.03 -20.00 17.84
CA LYS A 363 4.24 -20.44 16.69
C LYS A 363 4.26 -19.36 15.60
N ILE A 364 4.35 -19.78 14.34
CA ILE A 364 4.11 -18.93 13.17
C ILE A 364 2.79 -19.28 12.50
N THR A 365 2.04 -18.25 12.11
CA THR A 365 0.79 -18.41 11.37
C THR A 365 0.72 -17.40 10.22
N TYR A 366 0.69 -17.88 8.98
CA TYR A 366 0.42 -17.00 7.83
C TYR A 366 -1.04 -16.56 7.80
N LYS A 367 -1.28 -15.32 7.37
CA LYS A 367 -2.62 -14.74 7.29
C LYS A 367 -2.77 -14.04 5.94
N SER A 368 -3.70 -14.53 5.12
CA SER A 368 -4.04 -13.89 3.84
C SER A 368 -4.68 -12.50 4.05
N ASN A 369 -5.36 -12.31 5.18
CA ASN A 369 -6.02 -11.06 5.52
C ASN A 369 -5.06 -10.18 6.32
N ILE A 370 -4.54 -9.15 5.66
CA ILE A 370 -3.70 -8.13 6.29
C ILE A 370 -4.59 -7.20 7.13
N PRO A 371 -4.32 -7.05 8.44
CA PRO A 371 -5.07 -6.14 9.29
C PRO A 371 -5.08 -4.70 8.77
N PRO A 372 -6.19 -3.95 8.95
CA PRO A 372 -6.38 -2.63 8.33
C PRO A 372 -5.43 -1.55 8.87
N TYR A 373 -4.80 -1.78 10.02
CA TYR A 373 -3.83 -0.87 10.61
C TYR A 373 -2.45 -0.94 9.95
N PHE A 374 -2.18 -1.95 9.11
CA PHE A 374 -0.98 -1.97 8.27
C PHE A 374 -1.23 -1.24 6.95
N PRO A 375 -0.28 -0.42 6.47
CA PRO A 375 -0.38 0.23 5.17
C PRO A 375 -0.23 -0.80 4.05
N LYS A 376 -1.26 -0.93 3.20
CA LYS A 376 -1.26 -1.79 2.01
C LYS A 376 -0.55 -1.11 0.83
#